data_AF-A0A7L3UEM9-F1
#
_entry.id   AF-A0A7L3UEM9-F1
#
_cell.length_a   1.000
_cell.length_b   1.000
_cell.length_c   1.000
_cell.angle_alpha   90.00
_cell.angle_beta   90.00
_cell.angle_gamma   90.00
#
_symmetry.space_group_name_H-M   'P 1'
#
loop_
_entity.id
_entity.type
_entity.pdbx_description
1 polymer ?
#
loop_
_entity_poly.entity_id
_entity_poly.type
_entity_poly.pdbx_seq_one_letter_code
_entity_poly.pdbx_strand_id
1 'polypeptide(L)'
;WVFLYEKGYQSQDSIVSSVSVKLKGLTLTNESVMGPHIWDVVDYVFPPQGDSSFVVMTNFIVTPGQKQGTCPELPDAGPCSRDSDCSKGKYSRQGQGLMTGKCVHFNSSVKTCEIFGWCPVEVDDHVPSPALLSEAEKFTMFIKNSITFPRFKVSRRNLVESVTKQYLKKCTYHKVTDSLCPVFDLGYIVKESGQNFTMLAVKGGVVGITIDWNCDLDW
;
A
#
# COMPACT_ATOMS: atom_id res chain seq x y z
N TRP A 1 -24.31 -30.70 -24.95
CA TRP A 1 -23.29 -29.67 -24.64
C TRP A 1 -23.96 -28.34 -24.30
N VAL A 2 -24.58 -27.62 -25.24
CA VAL A 2 -25.24 -26.30 -25.01
C VAL A 2 -26.19 -26.26 -23.81
N PHE A 3 -27.09 -27.24 -23.69
CA PHE A 3 -28.12 -27.19 -22.65
C PHE A 3 -27.56 -27.50 -21.26
N LEU A 4 -26.84 -28.62 -21.10
CA LEU A 4 -26.40 -29.10 -19.78
C LEU A 4 -25.05 -28.53 -19.31
N TYR A 5 -24.06 -28.39 -20.21
CA TYR A 5 -22.70 -27.98 -19.82
C TYR A 5 -22.58 -26.45 -19.71
N GLU A 6 -23.02 -25.74 -20.74
CA GLU A 6 -23.09 -24.27 -20.75
C GLU A 6 -24.29 -23.72 -19.98
N LYS A 7 -25.13 -24.59 -19.43
CA LYS A 7 -26.36 -24.26 -18.70
C LYS A 7 -27.29 -23.32 -19.47
N GLY A 8 -27.46 -23.54 -20.78
CA GLY A 8 -28.28 -22.69 -21.65
C GLY A 8 -29.78 -22.64 -21.31
N TYR A 9 -30.24 -23.46 -20.36
CA TYR A 9 -31.59 -23.38 -19.80
C TYR A 9 -31.73 -22.35 -18.67
N GLN A 10 -30.63 -21.87 -18.11
CA GLN A 10 -30.62 -20.91 -17.01
C GLN A 10 -30.60 -19.47 -17.53
N SER A 11 -31.27 -18.59 -16.80
CA SER A 11 -31.08 -17.15 -16.96
C SER A 11 -29.85 -16.69 -16.17
N GLN A 12 -29.11 -15.72 -16.68
CA GLN A 12 -27.98 -15.11 -15.99
C GLN A 12 -28.31 -13.70 -15.49
N ASP A 13 -27.58 -13.27 -14.46
CA ASP A 13 -27.63 -11.93 -13.87
C ASP A 13 -26.23 -11.47 -13.44
N SER A 14 -26.01 -10.16 -13.46
CA SER A 14 -24.75 -9.55 -13.01
C SER A 14 -24.82 -9.14 -11.54
N ILE A 15 -23.72 -9.28 -10.81
CA ILE A 15 -23.66 -8.88 -9.41
C ILE A 15 -23.51 -7.37 -9.24
N VAL A 16 -24.20 -6.83 -8.25
CA VAL A 16 -23.86 -5.54 -7.62
C VAL A 16 -23.15 -5.86 -6.31
N SER A 17 -21.90 -5.41 -6.16
CA SER A 17 -21.02 -5.78 -5.05
C SER A 17 -20.65 -4.58 -4.19
N SER A 18 -20.57 -4.78 -2.88
CA SER A 18 -19.98 -3.85 -1.92
C SER A 18 -18.94 -4.58 -1.08
N VAL A 19 -17.74 -3.99 -0.99
CA VAL A 19 -16.62 -4.50 -0.20
C VAL A 19 -16.25 -3.46 0.86
N SER A 20 -15.96 -3.95 2.06
CA SER A 20 -15.37 -3.16 3.13
C SER A 20 -14.24 -3.95 3.77
N VAL A 21 -13.12 -3.28 4.00
CA VAL A 21 -11.90 -3.89 4.51
C VAL A 21 -11.56 -3.27 5.86
N LYS A 22 -11.06 -4.09 6.79
CA LYS A 22 -10.51 -3.63 8.07
C LYS A 22 -9.18 -4.30 8.33
N LEU A 23 -8.12 -3.51 8.39
CA LEU A 23 -6.79 -3.97 8.78
C LEU A 23 -6.61 -3.96 10.30
N LYS A 24 -5.75 -4.86 10.79
CA LYS A 24 -5.27 -4.91 12.16
C LYS A 24 -3.82 -5.36 12.20
N GLY A 25 -3.02 -4.64 12.96
CA GLY A 25 -1.60 -4.87 13.11
C GLY A 25 -1.00 -3.77 13.96
N LEU A 26 0.11 -4.09 14.61
CA LEU A 26 0.92 -3.16 15.37
C LEU A 26 2.37 -3.58 15.16
N THR A 27 3.25 -2.62 14.94
CA THR A 27 4.69 -2.87 14.90
C THR A 27 5.46 -1.75 15.57
N LEU A 28 6.68 -2.04 15.98
CA LEU A 28 7.60 -1.08 16.59
C LEU A 28 8.84 -1.00 15.71
N THR A 29 9.22 0.21 15.32
CA THR A 29 10.55 0.48 14.73
C THR A 29 11.39 1.25 15.72
N ASN A 30 12.71 1.09 15.68
CA ASN A 30 13.63 1.85 16.52
C ASN A 30 14.77 2.41 15.67
N GLU A 31 14.43 3.42 14.86
CA GLU A 31 15.36 4.06 13.95
C GLU A 31 16.11 5.20 14.64
N SER A 32 17.39 5.37 14.32
CA SER A 32 18.24 6.40 14.94
C SER A 32 17.66 7.82 14.87
N VAL A 33 16.92 8.11 13.80
CA VAL A 33 16.33 9.43 13.51
C VAL A 33 15.03 9.69 14.30
N MET A 34 14.24 8.64 14.57
CA MET A 34 12.91 8.77 15.20
C MET A 34 12.85 8.21 16.63
N GLY A 35 13.79 7.37 17.02
CA GLY A 35 13.71 6.55 18.23
C GLY A 35 12.65 5.45 18.14
N PRO A 36 12.26 4.85 19.28
CA PRO A 36 11.21 3.84 19.32
C PRO A 36 9.85 4.45 18.94
N HIS A 37 9.25 3.95 17.87
CA HIS A 37 7.97 4.42 17.34
C HIS A 37 7.03 3.24 17.07
N ILE A 38 5.80 3.32 17.57
CA ILE A 38 4.76 2.33 17.34
C ILE A 38 3.96 2.77 16.11
N TRP A 39 3.79 1.86 15.16
CA TRP A 39 2.97 2.04 13.97
C TRP A 39 1.68 1.26 14.12
N ASP A 40 0.55 1.96 14.02
CA ASP A 40 -0.78 1.38 13.98
C ASP A 40 -1.47 1.61 12.62
N VAL A 41 -2.70 1.11 12.50
CA VAL A 41 -3.49 1.15 11.26
C VAL A 41 -3.64 2.57 10.71
N VAL A 42 -3.66 3.60 11.55
CA VAL A 42 -3.79 5.01 11.13
C VAL A 42 -2.49 5.53 10.50
N ASP A 43 -1.35 4.96 10.89
CA ASP A 43 -0.04 5.37 10.38
C ASP A 43 0.30 4.66 9.06
N TYR A 44 0.06 3.35 8.99
CA TYR A 44 0.53 2.53 7.86
C TYR A 44 -0.53 2.24 6.78
N VAL A 45 -1.81 2.63 6.94
CA VAL A 45 -2.87 2.39 5.94
C VAL A 45 -3.37 3.68 5.31
N PHE A 46 -3.37 3.75 3.98
CA PHE A 46 -3.86 4.91 3.22
C PHE A 46 -4.61 4.50 1.92
N PRO A 47 -5.73 5.16 1.56
CA PRO A 47 -6.53 6.04 2.41
C PRO A 47 -7.19 5.23 3.55
N PRO A 48 -7.59 5.89 4.66
CA PRO A 48 -8.13 5.16 5.82
C PRO A 48 -9.45 4.45 5.51
N GLN A 49 -10.32 5.04 4.66
CA GLN A 49 -11.60 4.46 4.22
C GLN A 49 -12.04 5.09 2.88
N GLY A 50 -12.96 4.42 2.16
CA GLY A 50 -13.75 5.06 1.10
C GLY A 50 -13.34 4.76 -0.34
N ASP A 51 -12.33 3.92 -0.56
CA ASP A 51 -11.89 3.52 -1.90
C ASP A 51 -11.96 1.98 -2.06
N SER A 52 -12.02 1.55 -3.31
CA SER A 52 -11.94 0.15 -3.77
C SER A 52 -10.57 -0.48 -3.56
N SER A 53 -9.57 0.32 -3.18
CA SER A 53 -8.19 -0.10 -2.92
C SER A 53 -7.64 0.63 -1.68
N PHE A 54 -6.56 0.08 -1.12
CA PHE A 54 -5.83 0.68 0.00
C PHE A 54 -4.36 0.30 -0.13
N VAL A 55 -3.50 1.07 0.53
CA VAL A 55 -2.06 0.87 0.60
C VAL A 55 -1.72 0.47 2.03
N VAL A 56 -0.84 -0.52 2.17
CA VAL A 56 -0.20 -0.87 3.44
C VAL A 56 1.28 -0.50 3.31
N MET A 57 1.73 0.45 4.12
CA MET A 57 3.12 0.85 4.17
C MET A 57 3.97 -0.30 4.73
N THR A 58 4.99 -0.71 3.97
CA THR A 58 5.93 -1.77 4.36
C THR A 58 7.33 -1.23 4.63
N ASN A 59 7.65 -0.07 4.06
CA ASN A 59 8.95 0.59 4.17
C ASN A 59 8.76 2.10 4.08
N PHE A 60 9.70 2.87 4.62
CA PHE A 60 9.66 4.32 4.56
C PHE A 60 11.06 4.92 4.63
N ILE A 61 11.18 6.14 4.11
CA ILE A 61 12.32 7.04 4.31
C ILE A 61 11.74 8.26 5.02
N VAL A 62 12.45 8.76 6.03
CA VAL A 62 11.96 9.87 6.85
C VAL A 62 12.96 11.02 6.82
N THR A 63 12.46 12.21 6.50
CA THR A 63 13.23 13.46 6.52
C THR A 63 12.64 14.41 7.57
N PRO A 64 13.10 14.36 8.83
CA PRO A 64 12.50 15.13 9.91
C PRO A 64 12.83 16.62 9.81
N GLY A 65 11.95 17.46 10.35
CA GLY A 65 12.22 18.89 10.54
C GLY A 65 12.23 19.71 9.25
N GLN A 66 11.62 19.20 8.17
CA GLN A 66 11.46 19.97 6.94
C GLN A 66 10.70 21.27 7.18
N LYS A 67 11.26 22.37 6.68
CA LYS A 67 10.65 23.70 6.69
C LYS A 67 10.90 24.39 5.36
N GLN A 68 10.07 25.37 5.02
CA GLN A 68 10.34 26.21 3.87
C GLN A 68 11.60 27.04 4.12
N GLY A 69 12.54 26.95 3.19
CA GLY A 69 13.82 27.62 3.29
C GLY A 69 14.67 27.41 2.05
N THR A 70 15.95 27.79 2.14
CA THR A 70 16.93 27.47 1.11
C THR A 70 17.89 26.38 1.56
N CYS A 71 18.21 25.46 0.65
CA CYS A 71 19.14 24.37 0.88
C CYS A 71 19.79 23.94 -0.45
N PRO A 72 20.94 23.25 -0.42
CA PRO A 72 21.49 22.61 -1.60
C PRO A 72 20.52 21.55 -2.14
N GLU A 73 20.38 21.48 -3.46
CA GLU A 73 19.67 20.40 -4.17
C GLU A 73 20.45 19.09 -4.09
N LEU A 74 19.81 17.95 -4.37
CA LEU A 74 20.48 16.66 -4.49
C LEU A 74 21.52 16.64 -5.63
N PRO A 75 22.65 15.91 -5.45
CA PRO A 75 23.70 15.78 -6.47
C PRO A 75 23.19 15.31 -7.84
N ASP A 76 22.19 14.44 -7.86
CA ASP A 76 21.65 13.86 -9.10
C ASP A 76 20.72 14.82 -9.86
N ALA A 77 20.10 15.78 -9.15
CA ALA A 77 19.07 16.65 -9.71
C ALA A 77 19.60 18.01 -10.18
N GLY A 78 20.73 18.48 -9.63
CA GLY A 78 21.25 19.82 -9.92
C GLY A 78 22.73 20.03 -9.59
N PRO A 79 23.66 19.24 -10.16
CA PRO A 79 25.10 19.48 -9.98
C PRO A 79 25.50 20.80 -10.66
N CYS A 80 26.40 21.55 -10.04
CA CYS A 80 26.88 22.82 -10.58
C CYS A 80 28.37 23.03 -10.30
N SER A 81 29.02 23.86 -11.12
CA SER A 81 30.38 24.33 -10.85
C SER A 81 30.40 25.82 -10.51
N ARG A 82 29.47 26.60 -11.08
CA ARG A 82 29.36 28.06 -10.94
C ARG A 82 27.90 28.48 -10.82
N ASP A 83 27.66 29.67 -10.28
CA ASP A 83 26.31 30.25 -10.11
C ASP A 83 25.55 30.37 -11.44
N SER A 84 26.25 30.59 -12.56
CA SER A 84 25.67 30.65 -13.91
C SER A 84 24.98 29.36 -14.35
N ASP A 85 25.36 28.22 -13.76
CA ASP A 85 24.78 26.91 -14.07
C ASP A 85 23.37 26.80 -13.45
N CYS A 86 23.08 27.62 -12.44
CA CYS A 86 21.83 27.64 -11.70
C CYS A 86 20.93 28.76 -12.24
N SER A 87 19.90 28.39 -12.99
CA SER A 87 18.95 29.35 -13.56
C SER A 87 17.92 29.80 -12.52
N LYS A 88 18.09 31.00 -11.96
CA LYS A 88 17.18 31.56 -10.95
C LYS A 88 15.71 31.49 -11.37
N GLY A 89 14.85 31.01 -10.47
CA GLY A 89 13.41 30.90 -10.67
C GLY A 89 12.98 29.70 -11.53
N LYS A 90 13.91 28.90 -12.04
CA LYS A 90 13.61 27.62 -12.70
C LYS A 90 13.71 26.47 -11.71
N TYR A 91 13.00 25.38 -11.99
CA TYR A 91 13.14 24.10 -11.30
C TYR A 91 13.64 23.05 -12.28
N SER A 92 14.36 22.05 -11.76
CA SER A 92 14.71 20.85 -12.53
C SER A 92 13.53 19.88 -12.51
N ARG A 93 13.35 19.07 -13.56
CA ARG A 93 12.29 18.05 -13.61
C ARG A 93 12.42 17.02 -12.47
N GLN A 94 13.65 16.77 -12.03
CA GLN A 94 13.98 15.89 -10.90
C GLN A 94 14.33 16.69 -9.63
N GLY A 95 14.20 18.02 -9.67
CA GLY A 95 14.53 18.90 -8.55
C GLY A 95 13.38 19.00 -7.55
N GLN A 96 13.75 19.38 -6.33
CA GLN A 96 12.89 19.42 -5.16
C GLN A 96 12.51 20.86 -4.77
N GLY A 97 12.93 21.85 -5.57
CA GLY A 97 12.58 23.24 -5.39
C GLY A 97 12.96 24.16 -6.55
N LEU A 98 12.77 25.46 -6.33
CA LEU A 98 13.08 26.52 -7.30
C LEU A 98 14.51 27.03 -7.08
N MET A 99 15.34 27.00 -8.11
CA MET A 99 16.73 27.45 -8.03
C MET A 99 16.81 28.94 -7.66
N THR A 100 17.67 29.29 -6.71
CA THR A 100 17.91 30.68 -6.30
C THR A 100 18.90 31.40 -7.23
N GLY A 101 19.65 30.63 -8.01
CA GLY A 101 20.71 31.10 -8.90
C GLY A 101 22.12 31.02 -8.32
N LYS A 102 22.29 30.36 -7.17
CA LYS A 102 23.60 30.15 -6.53
C LYS A 102 24.03 28.69 -6.60
N CYS A 103 25.34 28.47 -6.75
CA CYS A 103 25.97 27.16 -6.69
C CYS A 103 26.67 26.98 -5.34
N VAL A 104 26.11 26.13 -4.49
CA VAL A 104 26.52 25.94 -3.09
C VAL A 104 27.11 24.55 -2.87
N HIS A 105 27.85 24.37 -1.78
CA HIS A 105 28.38 23.06 -1.42
C HIS A 105 27.25 22.19 -0.83
N PHE A 106 27.00 21.03 -1.44
CA PHE A 106 26.17 19.98 -0.86
C PHE A 106 26.97 19.21 0.20
N ASN A 107 28.21 18.84 -0.14
CA ASN A 107 29.19 18.27 0.77
C ASN A 107 30.59 18.86 0.49
N SER A 108 31.64 18.31 1.11
CA SER A 108 33.01 18.80 0.94
C SER A 108 33.54 18.72 -0.51
N SER A 109 33.01 17.81 -1.33
CA SER A 109 33.50 17.52 -2.68
C SER A 109 32.53 17.93 -3.80
N VAL A 110 31.23 17.99 -3.52
CA VAL A 110 30.17 18.17 -4.51
C VAL A 110 29.45 19.50 -4.28
N LYS A 111 29.22 20.23 -5.37
CA LYS A 111 28.40 21.44 -5.40
C LYS A 111 27.12 21.22 -6.18
N THR A 112 26.04 21.78 -5.66
CA THR A 112 24.71 21.73 -6.28
C THR A 112 24.04 23.09 -6.22
N CYS A 113 23.05 23.30 -7.08
CA CYS A 113 22.29 24.54 -7.07
C CYS A 113 21.52 24.69 -5.75
N GLU A 114 21.57 25.88 -5.16
CA GLU A 114 20.71 26.23 -4.04
C GLU A 114 19.27 26.37 -4.56
N ILE A 115 18.33 25.74 -3.85
CA ILE A 115 16.90 25.80 -4.14
C ILE A 115 16.15 26.44 -2.98
N PHE A 116 14.99 27.02 -3.28
CA PHE A 116 13.95 27.37 -2.31
C PHE A 116 12.83 26.33 -2.37
N GLY A 117 12.57 25.65 -1.25
CA GLY A 117 11.65 24.52 -1.18
C GLY A 117 11.50 23.99 0.26
N TRP A 118 11.06 22.73 0.40
CA TRP A 118 11.06 22.03 1.68
C TRP A 118 12.46 21.53 2.00
N CYS A 119 13.08 22.10 3.02
CA CYS A 119 14.47 21.86 3.39
C CYS A 119 14.58 21.27 4.81
N PRO A 120 15.44 20.26 5.04
CA PRO A 120 16.35 19.65 4.06
C PRO A 120 15.60 18.77 3.05
N VAL A 121 16.16 18.62 1.85
CA VAL A 121 15.64 17.73 0.81
C VAL A 121 15.75 16.28 1.28
N GLU A 122 14.76 15.45 0.91
CA GLU A 122 14.80 14.00 1.17
C GLU A 122 15.95 13.34 0.42
N VAL A 123 16.72 12.49 1.10
CA VAL A 123 17.80 11.70 0.49
C VAL A 123 17.32 10.26 0.39
N ASP A 124 17.01 9.81 -0.82
CA ASP A 124 16.40 8.51 -1.11
C ASP A 124 17.36 7.48 -1.75
N ASP A 125 18.66 7.80 -1.82
CA ASP A 125 19.71 6.93 -2.38
C ASP A 125 19.75 5.52 -1.77
N HIS A 126 19.36 5.40 -0.49
CA HIS A 126 19.43 4.17 0.29
C HIS A 126 18.06 3.80 0.82
N VAL A 127 17.34 2.95 0.07
CA VAL A 127 16.10 2.33 0.55
C VAL A 127 16.43 1.27 1.60
N PRO A 128 15.83 1.31 2.81
CA PRO A 128 16.10 0.32 3.85
C PRO A 128 15.82 -1.11 3.38
N SER A 129 16.77 -2.02 3.64
CA SER A 129 16.66 -3.44 3.32
C SER A 129 17.32 -4.26 4.44
N PRO A 130 16.58 -5.08 5.21
CA PRO A 130 15.16 -5.43 5.03
C PRO A 130 14.22 -4.25 5.30
N ALA A 131 12.97 -4.38 4.82
CA ALA A 131 11.94 -3.35 4.98
C ALA A 131 11.65 -3.07 6.46
N LEU A 132 11.52 -1.79 6.82
CA LEU A 132 11.39 -1.36 8.22
C LEU A 132 10.11 -1.90 8.89
N LEU A 133 9.01 -2.01 8.15
CA LEU A 133 7.73 -2.54 8.64
C LEU A 133 7.52 -3.99 8.19
N SER A 134 8.56 -4.82 8.26
CA SER A 134 8.51 -6.24 7.85
C SER A 134 7.47 -7.07 8.62
N GLU A 135 7.16 -6.71 9.86
CA GLU A 135 6.09 -7.32 10.67
C GLU A 135 4.69 -7.16 10.05
N ALA A 136 4.53 -6.27 9.05
CA ALA A 136 3.30 -6.17 8.26
C ALA A 136 2.93 -7.51 7.60
N GLU A 137 3.87 -8.44 7.41
CA GLU A 137 3.61 -9.80 6.93
C GLU A 137 2.57 -10.53 7.80
N LYS A 138 2.57 -10.26 9.12
CA LYS A 138 1.69 -10.90 10.11
C LYS A 138 0.43 -10.09 10.40
N PHE A 139 0.25 -8.95 9.73
CA PHE A 139 -0.96 -8.17 9.89
C PHE A 139 -2.14 -8.89 9.25
N THR A 140 -3.32 -8.64 9.80
CA THR A 140 -4.55 -9.28 9.36
C THR A 140 -5.46 -8.28 8.64
N MET A 141 -6.13 -8.78 7.62
CA MET A 141 -7.10 -8.05 6.84
C MET A 141 -8.44 -8.79 6.89
N PHE A 142 -9.44 -8.14 7.48
CA PHE A 142 -10.82 -8.62 7.45
C PHE A 142 -11.55 -8.06 6.23
N ILE A 143 -12.04 -8.93 5.36
CA ILE A 143 -12.81 -8.56 4.17
C ILE A 143 -14.28 -8.89 4.41
N LYS A 144 -15.13 -7.87 4.43
CA LYS A 144 -16.59 -8.05 4.39
C LYS A 144 -17.09 -7.70 3.00
N ASN A 145 -17.69 -8.67 2.35
CA ASN A 145 -18.28 -8.52 1.02
C ASN A 145 -19.77 -8.86 1.06
N SER A 146 -20.58 -8.05 0.37
CA SER A 146 -22.02 -8.25 0.18
C SER A 146 -22.36 -8.05 -1.29
N ILE A 147 -23.15 -8.96 -1.83
CA ILE A 147 -23.56 -8.94 -3.23
C ILE A 147 -25.07 -9.02 -3.34
N THR A 148 -25.59 -8.52 -4.46
CA THR A 148 -26.99 -8.69 -4.86
C THR A 148 -27.04 -9.05 -6.34
N PHE A 149 -27.84 -10.05 -6.68
CA PHE A 149 -28.30 -10.37 -8.03
C PHE A 149 -29.66 -9.67 -8.23
N PRO A 150 -29.71 -8.48 -8.85
CA PRO A 150 -30.91 -7.64 -8.90
C PRO A 150 -32.09 -8.31 -9.63
N ARG A 151 -31.81 -9.06 -10.70
CA ARG A 151 -32.84 -9.75 -11.49
C ARG A 151 -33.53 -10.84 -10.67
N PHE A 152 -32.75 -11.57 -9.88
CA PHE A 152 -33.26 -12.67 -9.06
C PHE A 152 -33.71 -12.22 -7.67
N LYS A 153 -33.44 -10.95 -7.29
CA LYS A 153 -33.72 -10.39 -5.96
C LYS A 153 -33.07 -11.20 -4.83
N VAL A 154 -31.89 -11.76 -5.11
CA VAL A 154 -31.12 -12.55 -4.14
C VAL A 154 -29.94 -11.72 -3.66
N SER A 155 -29.83 -11.54 -2.35
CA SER A 155 -28.65 -10.95 -1.70
C SER A 155 -27.89 -11.99 -0.89
N ARG A 156 -26.56 -11.92 -0.94
CA ARG A 156 -25.64 -12.80 -0.21
C ARG A 156 -24.49 -11.99 0.40
N ARG A 157 -23.80 -12.60 1.36
CA ARG A 157 -22.62 -12.05 2.03
C ARG A 157 -21.61 -13.16 2.23
N ASN A 158 -20.32 -12.82 2.27
CA ASN A 158 -19.26 -13.80 2.54
C ASN A 158 -19.25 -14.29 4.00
N LEU A 159 -20.05 -13.67 4.88
CA LEU A 159 -20.32 -14.14 6.25
C LEU A 159 -21.52 -15.09 6.25
N VAL A 160 -21.26 -16.35 5.86
CA VAL A 160 -22.27 -17.42 5.83
C VAL A 160 -22.72 -17.83 7.24
N GLU A 161 -23.82 -18.57 7.36
CA GLU A 161 -24.49 -18.86 8.63
C GLU A 161 -23.59 -19.59 9.66
N SER A 162 -22.67 -20.43 9.19
CA SER A 162 -21.69 -21.13 10.03
C SER A 162 -20.61 -20.20 10.61
N VAL A 163 -20.44 -18.98 10.09
CA VAL A 163 -19.44 -18.00 10.54
C VAL A 163 -19.99 -17.24 11.75
N THR A 164 -19.69 -17.76 12.95
CA THR A 164 -20.13 -17.15 14.22
C THR A 164 -19.17 -16.06 14.71
N LYS A 165 -19.64 -15.22 15.64
CA LYS A 165 -18.77 -14.24 16.34
C LYS A 165 -17.60 -14.88 17.08
N GLN A 166 -17.77 -16.10 17.60
CA GLN A 166 -16.70 -16.82 18.31
C GLN A 166 -15.66 -17.35 17.32
N TYR A 167 -16.09 -17.84 16.17
CA TYR A 167 -15.22 -18.27 15.08
C TYR A 167 -14.37 -17.09 14.55
N LEU A 168 -15.01 -15.94 14.25
CA LEU A 168 -14.34 -14.73 13.76
C LEU A 168 -13.26 -14.15 14.70
N LYS A 169 -13.29 -14.49 15.99
CA LYS A 169 -12.27 -14.03 16.95
C LYS A 169 -10.97 -14.83 16.85
N LYS A 170 -11.00 -16.01 16.26
CA LYS A 170 -9.90 -16.99 16.28
C LYS A 170 -9.46 -17.44 14.90
N CYS A 171 -10.34 -17.36 13.90
CA CYS A 171 -10.05 -17.85 12.58
C CYS A 171 -9.07 -16.93 11.85
N THR A 172 -8.22 -17.56 11.05
CA THR A 172 -7.45 -16.94 9.96
C THR A 172 -7.67 -17.82 8.74
N TYR A 173 -7.90 -17.21 7.58
CA TYR A 173 -8.18 -17.89 6.34
C TYR A 173 -7.05 -18.83 5.95
N HIS A 174 -7.44 -20.04 5.58
CA HIS A 174 -6.56 -20.97 4.91
C HIS A 174 -7.40 -21.83 3.97
N LYS A 175 -6.94 -21.99 2.72
CA LYS A 175 -7.71 -22.63 1.64
C LYS A 175 -8.26 -24.03 1.96
N VAL A 176 -7.64 -24.78 2.86
CA VAL A 176 -8.07 -26.14 3.24
C VAL A 176 -8.77 -26.19 4.60
N THR A 177 -8.22 -25.52 5.61
CA THR A 177 -8.65 -25.71 7.01
C THR A 177 -9.73 -24.71 7.43
N ASP A 178 -9.71 -23.50 6.87
CA ASP A 178 -10.52 -22.36 7.29
C ASP A 178 -10.98 -21.53 6.08
N SER A 179 -11.48 -22.20 5.04
CA SER A 179 -11.86 -21.60 3.77
C SER A 179 -13.03 -20.61 3.86
N LEU A 180 -13.78 -20.63 4.97
CA LEU A 180 -14.88 -19.70 5.23
C LEU A 180 -14.47 -18.50 6.10
N CYS A 181 -13.22 -18.45 6.58
CA CYS A 181 -12.77 -17.34 7.39
C CYS A 181 -12.49 -16.10 6.52
N PRO A 182 -13.11 -14.94 6.81
CA PRO A 182 -12.91 -13.71 6.04
C PRO A 182 -11.71 -12.86 6.55
N VAL A 183 -10.84 -13.41 7.39
CA VAL A 183 -9.67 -12.72 7.98
C VAL A 183 -8.41 -13.32 7.38
N PHE A 184 -7.58 -12.53 6.71
CA PHE A 184 -6.42 -13.00 5.96
C PHE A 184 -5.13 -12.39 6.51
N ASP A 185 -4.07 -13.18 6.63
CA ASP A 185 -2.73 -12.64 6.86
C ASP A 185 -2.20 -12.02 5.56
N LEU A 186 -1.56 -10.85 5.64
CA LEU A 186 -1.00 -10.19 4.45
C LEU A 186 0.10 -11.04 3.78
N GLY A 187 0.94 -11.69 4.59
CA GLY A 187 1.93 -12.64 4.10
C GLY A 187 1.32 -13.82 3.35
N TYR A 188 0.18 -14.33 3.83
CA TYR A 188 -0.55 -15.42 3.17
C TYR A 188 -1.06 -14.98 1.79
N ILE A 189 -1.65 -13.79 1.69
CA ILE A 189 -2.13 -13.23 0.41
C ILE A 189 -0.99 -13.09 -0.60
N VAL A 190 0.14 -12.51 -0.19
CA VAL A 190 1.30 -12.35 -1.07
C VAL A 190 1.86 -13.71 -1.50
N LYS A 191 1.94 -14.67 -0.58
CA LYS A 191 2.41 -16.03 -0.88
C LYS A 191 1.50 -16.76 -1.88
N GLU A 192 0.18 -16.68 -1.73
CA GLU A 192 -0.75 -17.32 -2.67
C GLU A 192 -0.76 -16.65 -4.05
N SER A 193 -0.26 -15.40 -4.16
CA SER A 193 0.03 -14.78 -5.46
C SER A 193 1.35 -15.27 -6.11
N GLY A 194 2.08 -16.18 -5.45
CA GLY A 194 3.37 -16.70 -5.91
C GLY A 194 4.56 -15.79 -5.64
N GLN A 195 4.39 -14.78 -4.79
CA GLN A 195 5.42 -13.78 -4.47
C GLN A 195 5.97 -13.96 -3.05
N ASN A 196 7.11 -13.34 -2.75
CA ASN A 196 7.73 -13.32 -1.43
C ASN A 196 7.48 -11.97 -0.74
N PHE A 197 6.87 -11.98 0.45
CA PHE A 197 6.51 -10.77 1.18
C PHE A 197 7.73 -9.90 1.50
N THR A 198 8.80 -10.49 2.05
CA THR A 198 10.01 -9.76 2.45
C THR A 198 10.65 -9.02 1.28
N MET A 199 10.69 -9.64 0.09
CA MET A 199 11.23 -9.01 -1.12
C MET A 199 10.32 -7.91 -1.65
N LEU A 200 9.00 -8.15 -1.67
CA LEU A 200 8.00 -7.17 -2.09
C LEU A 200 7.99 -5.95 -1.16
N ALA A 201 8.14 -6.17 0.14
CA ALA A 201 8.07 -5.14 1.16
C ALA A 201 9.16 -4.06 1.05
N VAL A 202 10.31 -4.35 0.44
CA VAL A 202 11.43 -3.39 0.32
C VAL A 202 11.08 -2.23 -0.61
N LYS A 203 10.52 -2.54 -1.80
CA LYS A 203 10.19 -1.55 -2.84
C LYS A 203 8.68 -1.34 -3.05
N GLY A 204 7.86 -2.15 -2.39
CA GLY A 204 6.42 -2.19 -2.58
C GLY A 204 6.02 -3.03 -3.80
N GLY A 205 4.71 -3.15 -3.97
CA GLY A 205 4.08 -3.88 -5.07
C GLY A 205 2.56 -3.75 -4.99
N VAL A 206 1.88 -4.29 -6.01
CA VAL A 206 0.41 -4.30 -6.07
C VAL A 206 -0.06 -5.74 -6.09
N VAL A 207 -1.00 -6.07 -5.21
CA VAL A 207 -1.61 -7.40 -5.13
C VAL A 207 -3.11 -7.28 -5.34
N GLY A 208 -3.62 -7.96 -6.37
CA GLY A 208 -5.05 -8.02 -6.66
C GLY A 208 -5.72 -9.15 -5.88
N ILE A 209 -6.90 -8.87 -5.32
CA ILE A 209 -7.75 -9.88 -4.67
C ILE A 209 -9.06 -9.96 -5.44
N THR A 210 -9.30 -11.13 -6.04
CA THR A 210 -10.52 -11.41 -6.79
C THR A 210 -11.47 -12.23 -5.93
N ILE A 211 -12.69 -11.73 -5.74
CA ILE A 211 -13.78 -12.45 -5.06
C ILE A 211 -14.79 -12.84 -6.13
N ASP A 212 -14.81 -14.11 -6.50
CA ASP A 212 -15.71 -14.64 -7.51
C ASP A 212 -17.01 -15.19 -6.88
N TRP A 213 -18.15 -14.85 -7.48
CA TRP A 213 -19.48 -15.31 -7.09
C TRP A 213 -20.14 -16.02 -8.25
N ASN A 214 -19.78 -17.29 -8.44
CA ASN A 214 -20.42 -18.18 -9.38
C ASN A 214 -21.48 -19.03 -8.65
N CYS A 215 -22.74 -18.67 -8.79
CA CYS A 215 -23.85 -19.28 -8.06
C CYS A 215 -24.88 -19.88 -9.01
N ASP A 216 -25.36 -21.07 -8.66
CA ASP A 216 -26.52 -21.71 -9.26
C ASP A 216 -27.71 -21.53 -8.33
N LEU A 217 -28.72 -20.76 -8.75
CA LEU A 217 -29.87 -20.38 -7.92
C LEU A 217 -31.09 -21.30 -8.11
N ASP A 218 -30.95 -22.39 -8.86
CA ASP A 218 -31.98 -23.42 -8.94
C ASP A 218 -32.09 -24.25 -7.63
N TRP A 219 -31.09 -24.14 -6.73
CA TRP A 219 -30.95 -24.87 -5.47
C TRP A 219 -31.23 -24.02 -4.22
#